data_AF-A0A6C0AMG1-F1
#
_entry.id   AF-A0A6C0AMG1-F1
#
_cell.length_a   1.000
_cell.length_b   1.000
_cell.length_c   1.000
_cell.angle_alpha   90.00
_cell.angle_beta   90.00
_cell.angle_gamma   90.00
#
_symmetry.space_group_name_H-M   'P 1'
#
loop_
_entity.id
_entity.type
_entity.pdbx_description
1 polymer ?
#
loop_
_entity_poly.entity_id
_entity_poly.type
_entity_poly.pdbx_seq_one_letter_code
_entity_poly.pdbx_strand_id
1 'polypeptide(L)'
;MESPRSMTFSSYSFFIVIAILIAVGVGLIASSIFSRMNTVPSGLKHEGFQGPAFGVSDLPCGQESAEARAVLELFKNKSSSTEEGGPDLKELKQILTKLCCMKHDLMGATQVVQSMLYIPYNNTHDRENPADTLARCFTKSISPRDLDITFATWKQRAIVLISKLCTSYNFSSSETEQANNLFTGVWTDVFSIAKNACSPRPKNTENESPRDPKGRIPETVEDLGPYGGYY
;
A
#
# COMPACT_ATOMS: atom_id res chain seq x y z
N MET A 1 58.75 51.34 24.33
CA MET A 1 57.79 52.19 25.06
C MET A 1 56.55 52.31 24.19
N GLU A 2 55.62 51.37 24.33
CA GLU A 2 54.32 51.42 23.67
C GLU A 2 53.25 51.58 24.74
N SER A 3 52.49 52.67 24.61
CA SER A 3 51.43 53.06 25.52
C SER A 3 50.17 52.25 25.20
N PRO A 4 49.56 51.51 26.15
CA PRO A 4 48.30 50.82 25.90
C PRO A 4 47.18 51.85 25.81
N ARG A 5 46.62 52.00 24.59
CA ARG A 5 45.42 52.80 24.35
C ARG A 5 44.27 52.23 25.17
N SER A 6 43.76 53.02 26.09
CA SER A 6 42.53 52.77 26.83
C SER A 6 41.38 52.62 25.85
N MET A 7 40.87 51.39 25.73
CA MET A 7 39.66 51.10 24.98
C MET A 7 38.49 51.75 25.73
N THR A 8 37.86 52.74 25.10
CA THR A 8 36.80 53.53 25.71
C THR A 8 35.60 52.64 26.03
N PHE A 9 35.13 52.73 27.27
CA PHE A 9 34.00 51.97 27.84
C PHE A 9 32.69 52.07 27.02
N SER A 10 32.61 53.06 26.12
CA SER A 10 31.48 53.31 25.22
C SER A 10 31.24 52.20 24.18
N SER A 11 32.30 51.55 23.67
CA SER A 11 32.16 50.55 22.61
C SER A 11 31.51 49.25 23.10
N TYR A 12 31.75 48.84 24.35
CA TYR A 12 31.19 47.61 24.91
C TYR A 12 29.66 47.70 25.10
N SER A 13 29.15 48.86 25.51
CA SER A 13 27.71 49.09 25.64
C SER A 13 26.99 48.92 24.29
N PHE A 14 27.60 49.42 23.21
CA PHE A 14 27.03 49.29 21.86
C PHE A 14 26.93 47.83 21.39
N PHE A 15 27.96 47.02 21.63
CA PHE A 15 27.92 45.59 21.27
C PHE A 15 26.93 44.78 22.12
N ILE A 16 26.76 45.14 23.40
CA ILE A 16 25.77 44.49 24.27
C ILE A 16 24.35 44.78 23.77
N VAL A 17 24.04 46.02 23.37
CA VAL A 17 22.73 46.38 22.82
C VAL A 17 22.43 45.62 21.53
N ILE A 18 23.41 45.50 20.63
CA ILE A 18 23.26 44.72 19.38
C ILE A 18 23.01 43.23 19.69
N ALA A 19 23.77 42.65 20.62
CA ALA A 19 23.60 41.24 21.00
C ALA A 19 22.20 40.96 21.57
N ILE A 20 21.65 41.87 22.37
CA ILE A 20 20.29 41.77 22.91
C ILE A 20 19.25 41.84 21.78
N LEU A 21 19.40 42.77 20.84
CA LEU A 21 18.47 42.89 19.70
C LEU A 21 18.46 41.65 18.81
N ILE A 22 19.63 41.04 18.56
CA ILE A 22 19.73 39.79 17.81
C ILE A 22 19.04 38.65 18.58
N ALA A 23 19.28 38.53 19.89
CA ALA A 23 18.65 37.48 20.70
C ALA A 23 17.12 37.60 20.72
N VAL A 24 16.58 38.82 20.83
CA VAL A 24 15.14 39.07 20.74
C VAL A 24 14.60 38.71 19.36
N GLY A 25 15.31 39.10 18.28
CA GLY A 25 14.91 38.78 16.92
C GLY A 25 14.83 37.27 16.66
N VAL A 26 15.83 36.51 17.09
CA VAL A 26 15.85 35.04 16.97
C VAL A 26 14.72 34.41 17.80
N GLY A 27 14.48 34.91 19.01
CA GLY A 27 13.37 34.44 19.87
C GLY A 27 12.00 34.65 19.23
N LEU A 28 11.77 35.79 18.57
CA LEU A 28 10.52 36.08 17.88
C LEU A 28 10.32 35.16 16.66
N ILE A 29 11.38 34.91 15.88
CA ILE A 29 11.32 33.99 14.74
C ILE A 29 11.02 32.56 15.22
N ALA A 30 11.74 32.08 16.25
CA ALA A 30 11.49 30.76 16.83
C ALA A 30 10.06 30.61 17.38
N SER A 31 9.56 31.64 18.08
CA SER A 31 8.18 31.68 18.58
C SER A 31 7.15 31.66 17.46
N SER A 32 7.41 32.37 16.36
CA SER A 32 6.53 32.37 15.18
C SER A 32 6.49 31.02 14.47
N ILE A 33 7.63 30.32 14.39
CA ILE A 33 7.72 28.96 13.82
C ILE A 33 6.97 27.97 14.73
N PHE A 34 7.22 28.02 16.04
CA PHE A 34 6.56 27.13 17.01
C PHE A 34 5.04 27.35 17.07
N SER A 35 4.61 28.61 17.03
CA SER A 35 3.17 28.96 16.98
C SER A 35 2.52 28.49 15.68
N ARG A 36 3.26 28.50 14.56
CA ARG A 36 2.78 27.99 13.26
C ARG A 36 2.85 26.47 13.14
N MET A 37 3.66 25.77 13.92
CA MET A 37 3.64 24.29 13.97
C MET A 37 2.27 23.75 14.41
N ASN A 38 1.51 24.51 15.20
CA ASN A 38 0.12 24.18 15.57
C ASN A 38 -0.91 24.55 14.47
N THR A 39 -0.50 25.23 13.41
CA THR A 39 -1.35 25.56 12.25
C THR A 39 -1.00 24.76 11.00
N VAL A 40 0.10 24.00 11.02
CA VAL A 40 0.27 22.89 10.08
C VAL A 40 -0.77 21.87 10.48
N PRO A 41 -1.64 21.42 9.57
CA PRO A 41 -2.66 20.44 9.91
C PRO A 41 -1.96 19.17 10.38
N SER A 42 -1.89 18.98 11.69
CA SER A 42 -1.84 17.64 12.27
C SER A 42 -2.98 16.89 11.60
N GLY A 43 -2.71 15.74 10.97
CA GLY A 43 -3.69 14.95 10.21
C GLY A 43 -4.86 14.38 11.03
N LEU A 44 -5.36 15.11 12.03
CA LEU A 44 -6.64 14.91 12.65
C LEU A 44 -7.75 15.37 11.70
N LYS A 45 -8.22 14.35 10.98
CA LYS A 45 -9.45 14.22 10.19
C LYS A 45 -10.69 14.82 10.87
N HIS A 46 -10.90 16.13 10.81
CA HIS A 46 -12.19 16.75 11.11
C HIS A 46 -12.59 17.77 10.03
N GLU A 47 -12.47 17.36 8.77
CA GLU A 47 -13.38 17.89 7.75
C GLU A 47 -14.65 17.04 7.80
N GLY A 48 -15.81 17.68 7.93
CA GLY A 48 -17.13 17.07 8.13
C GLY A 48 -17.67 16.24 6.96
N PHE A 49 -16.80 15.67 6.12
CA PHE A 49 -17.14 14.52 5.32
C PHE A 49 -17.08 13.32 6.26
N GLN A 50 -18.22 12.66 6.49
CA GLN A 50 -18.27 11.35 7.13
C GLN A 50 -17.41 10.38 6.33
N GLY A 51 -16.12 10.31 6.64
CA GLY A 51 -15.29 9.19 6.25
C GLY A 51 -15.88 7.93 6.89
N PRO A 52 -15.78 6.77 6.22
CA PRO A 52 -16.36 5.54 6.71
C PRO A 52 -15.90 5.28 8.15
N ALA A 53 -16.84 4.94 9.02
CA ALA A 53 -16.56 4.59 10.40
C ALA A 53 -15.48 3.49 10.39
N PHE A 54 -14.30 3.79 10.97
CA PHE A 54 -13.30 2.76 11.22
C PHE A 54 -13.99 1.70 12.09
N GLY A 55 -14.23 0.52 11.51
CA GLY A 55 -14.83 -0.59 12.24
C GLY A 55 -13.99 -0.92 13.48
N VAL A 56 -14.61 -1.61 14.44
CA VAL A 56 -14.02 -2.09 15.70
C VAL A 56 -12.83 -3.08 15.53
N SER A 57 -12.30 -3.24 14.32
CA SER A 57 -11.21 -4.16 13.99
C SER A 57 -10.01 -3.41 13.43
N ASP A 58 -8.84 -3.76 13.96
CA ASP A 58 -7.51 -3.30 13.52
C ASP A 58 -7.18 -3.70 12.06
N LEU A 59 -8.01 -4.57 11.47
CA LEU A 59 -7.96 -5.01 10.08
C LEU A 59 -9.33 -4.75 9.42
N PRO A 60 -9.46 -3.73 8.54
CA PRO A 60 -10.67 -3.51 7.77
C PRO A 60 -11.00 -4.73 6.89
N CYS A 61 -12.30 -5.06 6.83
CA CYS A 61 -12.82 -6.26 6.17
C CYS A 61 -12.26 -7.59 6.71
N GLY A 62 -11.57 -7.59 7.86
CA GLY A 62 -10.94 -8.78 8.41
C GLY A 62 -11.92 -9.91 8.79
N GLN A 63 -13.22 -9.62 8.87
CA GLN A 63 -14.24 -10.66 9.06
C GLN A 63 -14.38 -11.61 7.87
N GLU A 64 -13.91 -11.23 6.68
CA GLU A 64 -13.99 -12.07 5.48
C GLU A 64 -12.97 -13.23 5.47
N SER A 65 -11.96 -13.19 6.35
CA SER A 65 -10.96 -14.28 6.45
C SER A 65 -10.47 -14.45 7.89
N ALA A 66 -10.74 -15.63 8.44
CA ALA A 66 -10.22 -16.03 9.75
C ALA A 66 -8.70 -16.18 9.72
N GLU A 67 -8.14 -16.64 8.60
CA GLU A 67 -6.71 -16.81 8.38
C GLU A 67 -5.98 -15.47 8.41
N ALA A 68 -6.55 -14.42 7.80
CA ALA A 68 -5.97 -13.08 7.82
C ALA A 68 -5.89 -12.52 9.25
N ARG A 69 -6.91 -12.78 10.07
CA ARG A 69 -6.89 -12.43 11.49
C ARG A 69 -5.87 -13.25 12.26
N ALA A 70 -5.80 -14.55 12.00
CA ALA A 70 -4.83 -15.44 12.63
C ALA A 70 -3.38 -15.02 12.35
N VAL A 71 -3.06 -14.59 11.12
CA VAL A 71 -1.75 -14.02 10.78
C VAL A 71 -1.41 -12.84 11.68
N LEU A 72 -2.34 -11.90 11.90
CA LEU A 72 -2.09 -10.73 12.74
C LEU A 72 -2.04 -11.07 14.24
N GLU A 73 -2.82 -12.05 14.68
CA GLU A 73 -2.82 -12.52 16.07
C GLU A 73 -1.47 -13.09 16.50
N LEU A 74 -0.73 -13.72 15.58
CA LEU A 74 0.64 -14.19 15.84
C LEU A 74 1.55 -13.07 16.35
N PHE A 75 1.40 -11.85 15.82
CA PHE A 75 2.26 -10.72 16.18
C PHE A 75 1.72 -9.89 17.35
N LYS A 76 0.48 -10.11 17.81
CA LYS A 76 -0.19 -9.27 18.81
C LYS A 76 0.47 -9.29 20.19
N ASN A 77 1.01 -10.45 20.59
CA ASN A 77 1.57 -10.66 21.93
C ASN A 77 3.10 -10.59 21.97
N LYS A 78 3.76 -10.33 20.84
CA LYS A 78 5.22 -10.25 20.73
C LYS A 78 5.62 -8.82 20.38
N SER A 79 6.78 -8.41 20.89
CA SER A 79 7.39 -7.13 20.53
C SER A 79 8.49 -7.34 19.50
N SER A 80 8.55 -6.43 18.53
CA SER A 80 9.66 -6.33 17.59
C SER A 80 10.97 -6.10 18.33
N SER A 81 12.02 -6.84 18.00
CA SER A 81 13.39 -6.59 18.47
C SER A 81 14.15 -5.59 17.60
N THR A 82 13.62 -5.25 16.42
CA THR A 82 14.21 -4.29 15.49
C THR A 82 13.30 -3.08 15.28
N GLU A 83 13.86 -1.94 14.85
CA GLU A 83 13.06 -0.74 14.53
C GLU A 83 12.21 -0.93 13.25
N GLU A 84 12.62 -1.85 12.35
CA GLU A 84 11.92 -2.14 11.10
C GLU A 84 10.62 -2.93 11.28
N GLY A 85 10.46 -3.68 12.38
CA GLY A 85 9.32 -4.59 12.55
C GLY A 85 7.97 -3.91 12.75
N GLY A 86 7.94 -2.66 13.22
CA GLY A 86 6.70 -1.86 13.30
C GLY A 86 6.19 -1.44 11.90
N PRO A 87 7.04 -0.75 11.10
CA PRO A 87 6.73 -0.42 9.71
C PRO A 87 6.37 -1.64 8.84
N ASP A 88 7.13 -2.74 8.95
CA ASP A 88 6.86 -3.95 8.16
C ASP A 88 5.51 -4.58 8.53
N LEU A 89 5.13 -4.58 9.82
CA LEU A 89 3.84 -5.09 10.27
C LEU A 89 2.68 -4.22 9.77
N LYS A 90 2.89 -2.90 9.71
CA LYS A 90 1.93 -1.96 9.13
C LYS A 90 1.71 -2.22 7.64
N GLU A 91 2.78 -2.48 6.90
CA GLU A 91 2.66 -2.82 5.47
C GLU A 91 1.99 -4.18 5.26
N LEU A 92 2.33 -5.19 6.07
CA LEU A 92 1.65 -6.49 6.02
C LEU A 92 0.14 -6.35 6.30
N LYS A 93 -0.24 -5.55 7.31
CA LYS A 93 -1.64 -5.21 7.59
C LYS A 93 -2.33 -4.60 6.38
N GLN A 94 -1.66 -3.72 5.63
CA GLN A 94 -2.22 -3.11 4.41
C GLN A 94 -2.45 -4.15 3.31
N ILE A 95 -1.53 -5.10 3.11
CA ILE A 95 -1.72 -6.17 2.12
C ILE A 95 -2.90 -7.07 2.52
N LEU A 96 -2.99 -7.47 3.79
CA LEU A 96 -4.11 -8.25 4.29
C LEU A 96 -5.44 -7.50 4.14
N THR A 97 -5.45 -6.19 4.40
CA THR A 97 -6.62 -5.32 4.22
C THR A 97 -7.07 -5.32 2.77
N LYS A 98 -6.13 -5.14 1.83
CA LYS A 98 -6.42 -5.18 0.38
C LYS A 98 -7.06 -6.51 -0.02
N LEU A 99 -6.49 -7.63 0.41
CA LEU A 99 -7.04 -8.96 0.10
C LEU A 99 -8.45 -9.13 0.70
N CYS A 100 -8.63 -8.80 1.97
CA CYS A 100 -9.92 -8.99 2.65
C CYS A 100 -11.02 -8.08 2.09
N CYS A 101 -10.73 -6.79 1.86
CA CYS A 101 -11.71 -5.87 1.28
C CYS A 101 -12.00 -6.17 -0.18
N MET A 102 -11.01 -6.68 -0.94
CA MET A 102 -11.25 -7.14 -2.30
C MET A 102 -12.18 -8.37 -2.28
N LYS A 103 -11.96 -9.32 -1.38
CA LYS A 103 -12.86 -10.46 -1.19
C LYS A 103 -14.28 -10.00 -0.83
N HIS A 104 -14.42 -9.06 0.11
CA HIS A 104 -15.73 -8.50 0.49
C HIS A 104 -16.51 -7.99 -0.73
N ASP A 105 -15.89 -7.11 -1.51
CA ASP A 105 -16.54 -6.52 -2.67
C ASP A 105 -16.79 -7.55 -3.78
N LEU A 106 -15.87 -8.51 -4.00
CA LEU A 106 -16.02 -9.60 -4.98
C LEU A 106 -17.17 -10.56 -4.64
N MET A 107 -17.40 -10.82 -3.36
CA MET A 107 -18.50 -11.66 -2.88
C MET A 107 -19.83 -10.89 -2.80
N GLY A 108 -19.79 -9.56 -2.89
CA GLY A 108 -20.96 -8.70 -2.89
C GLY A 108 -21.83 -8.91 -4.14
N ALA A 109 -23.14 -9.06 -3.94
CA ALA A 109 -24.10 -9.29 -5.03
C ALA A 109 -24.19 -8.14 -6.04
N THR A 110 -23.86 -6.91 -5.61
CA THR A 110 -24.02 -5.69 -6.40
C THR A 110 -22.86 -5.44 -7.36
N GLN A 111 -21.72 -6.13 -7.20
CA GLN A 111 -20.49 -5.90 -7.99
C GLN A 111 -20.09 -4.42 -8.04
N VAL A 112 -20.16 -3.76 -6.88
CA VAL A 112 -19.76 -2.35 -6.70
C VAL A 112 -18.49 -2.30 -5.86
N VAL A 113 -17.55 -1.45 -6.28
CA VAL A 113 -16.34 -1.15 -5.51
C VAL A 113 -16.72 -0.22 -4.36
N GLN A 114 -16.82 -0.74 -3.14
CA GLN A 114 -17.17 0.04 -1.95
C GLN A 114 -16.06 0.00 -0.92
N SER A 115 -15.69 -1.21 -0.48
CA SER A 115 -14.67 -1.39 0.56
C SER A 115 -13.29 -1.04 0.05
N MET A 116 -13.00 -1.37 -1.21
CA MET A 116 -11.71 -1.12 -1.84
C MET A 116 -11.45 0.35 -2.16
N LEU A 117 -12.50 1.18 -2.28
CA LEU A 117 -12.40 2.59 -2.64
C LEU A 117 -11.56 3.40 -1.64
N TYR A 118 -11.62 3.02 -0.36
CA TYR A 118 -10.96 3.73 0.74
C TYR A 118 -9.59 3.15 1.10
N ILE A 119 -9.15 2.12 0.39
CA ILE A 119 -7.89 1.44 0.69
C ILE A 119 -6.73 2.22 0.07
N PRO A 120 -5.68 2.55 0.85
CA PRO A 120 -4.57 3.34 0.34
C PRO A 120 -3.76 2.58 -0.70
N TYR A 121 -3.52 3.25 -1.84
CA TYR A 121 -2.48 2.91 -2.81
C TYR A 121 -1.14 3.47 -2.32
N ASN A 122 -0.55 2.83 -1.33
CA ASN A 122 0.64 3.36 -0.63
C ASN A 122 1.77 2.34 -0.49
N ASN A 123 1.62 1.13 -1.03
CA ASN A 123 2.72 0.17 -1.00
C ASN A 123 3.58 0.42 -2.22
N THR A 124 4.90 0.42 -2.05
CA THR A 124 5.88 0.62 -3.14
C THR A 124 5.75 -0.40 -4.28
N HIS A 125 5.04 -1.50 -4.02
CA HIS A 125 4.81 -2.60 -4.96
C HIS A 125 3.42 -2.62 -5.57
N ASP A 126 2.55 -1.66 -5.25
CA ASP A 126 1.27 -1.56 -5.96
C ASP A 126 1.52 -1.04 -7.39
N ARG A 127 0.97 -1.75 -8.39
CA ARG A 127 1.11 -1.37 -9.82
C ARG A 127 -0.04 -0.51 -10.31
N GLU A 128 -1.21 -0.71 -9.73
CA GLU A 128 -2.46 -0.04 -10.03
C GLU A 128 -3.23 0.13 -8.71
N ASN A 129 -4.08 1.15 -8.65
CA ASN A 129 -4.99 1.33 -7.52
C ASN A 129 -5.85 0.06 -7.36
N PRO A 130 -5.87 -0.59 -6.17
CA PRO A 130 -6.65 -1.79 -5.94
C PRO A 130 -8.15 -1.64 -6.25
N ALA A 131 -8.69 -0.42 -6.07
CA ALA A 131 -10.07 -0.09 -6.46
C ALA A 131 -10.27 -0.14 -7.99
N ASP A 132 -9.31 0.36 -8.77
CA ASP A 132 -9.35 0.34 -10.23
C ASP A 132 -9.20 -1.07 -10.78
N THR A 133 -8.29 -1.88 -10.21
CA THR A 133 -8.17 -3.30 -10.54
C THR A 133 -9.50 -4.03 -10.35
N LEU A 134 -10.21 -3.76 -9.25
CA LEU A 134 -11.51 -4.36 -8.98
C LEU A 134 -12.62 -3.82 -9.89
N ALA A 135 -12.64 -2.52 -10.19
CA ALA A 135 -13.58 -1.94 -11.15
C ALA A 135 -13.40 -2.55 -12.55
N ARG A 136 -12.15 -2.76 -12.98
CA ARG A 136 -11.81 -3.44 -14.24
C ARG A 136 -12.19 -4.92 -14.23
N CYS A 137 -12.11 -5.56 -13.07
CA CYS A 137 -12.63 -6.90 -12.85
C CYS A 137 -14.15 -6.97 -13.07
N PHE A 138 -14.93 -6.07 -12.46
CA PHE A 138 -16.39 -6.05 -12.63
C PHE A 138 -16.83 -5.70 -14.05
N THR A 139 -16.10 -4.79 -14.72
CA THR A 139 -16.34 -4.46 -16.13
C THR A 139 -15.76 -5.48 -17.12
N LYS A 140 -15.13 -6.56 -16.64
CA LYS A 140 -14.50 -7.61 -17.46
C LYS A 140 -13.45 -7.09 -18.45
N SER A 141 -12.82 -5.96 -18.10
CA SER A 141 -11.81 -5.28 -18.91
C SER A 141 -10.37 -5.57 -18.46
N ILE A 142 -10.21 -6.23 -17.30
CA ILE A 142 -8.90 -6.69 -16.85
C ILE A 142 -8.49 -7.97 -17.58
N SER A 143 -7.25 -8.02 -18.06
CA SER A 143 -6.71 -9.25 -18.65
C SER A 143 -6.37 -10.27 -17.54
N PRO A 144 -6.51 -11.59 -17.78
CA PRO A 144 -6.11 -12.60 -16.80
C PRO A 144 -4.64 -12.47 -16.36
N ARG A 145 -3.76 -12.07 -17.29
CA ARG A 145 -2.34 -11.80 -17.00
C ARG A 145 -2.18 -10.66 -16.00
N ASP A 146 -2.90 -9.54 -16.17
CA ASP A 146 -2.76 -8.40 -15.28
C ASP A 146 -3.24 -8.73 -13.87
N LEU A 147 -4.34 -9.49 -13.77
CA LEU A 147 -4.84 -9.99 -12.49
C LEU A 147 -3.80 -10.88 -11.80
N ASP A 148 -3.20 -11.83 -12.54
CA ASP A 148 -2.15 -12.72 -12.03
C ASP A 148 -0.93 -11.92 -11.54
N ILE A 149 -0.49 -10.91 -12.29
CA ILE A 149 0.64 -10.04 -11.92
C ILE A 149 0.35 -9.24 -10.65
N THR A 150 -0.83 -8.63 -10.53
CA THR A 150 -1.21 -7.86 -9.34
C THR A 150 -1.21 -8.73 -8.09
N PHE A 151 -1.87 -9.89 -8.15
CA PHE A 151 -1.92 -10.82 -7.02
C PHE A 151 -0.55 -11.43 -6.70
N ALA A 152 0.27 -11.75 -7.70
CA ALA A 152 1.63 -12.26 -7.49
C ALA A 152 2.53 -11.23 -6.81
N THR A 153 2.39 -9.96 -7.17
CA THR A 153 3.17 -8.87 -6.58
C THR A 153 2.85 -8.71 -5.09
N TRP A 154 1.56 -8.71 -4.71
CA TRP A 154 1.14 -8.70 -3.31
C TRP A 154 1.61 -9.93 -2.53
N LYS A 155 1.53 -11.12 -3.13
CA LYS A 155 2.01 -12.37 -2.52
C LYS A 155 3.50 -12.32 -2.22
N GLN A 156 4.31 -11.97 -3.23
CA GLN A 156 5.77 -11.91 -3.09
C GLN A 156 6.17 -10.91 -2.01
N ARG A 157 5.55 -9.72 -2.00
CA ARG A 157 5.84 -8.71 -0.98
C ARG A 157 5.47 -9.19 0.42
N ALA A 158 4.29 -9.78 0.60
CA ALA A 158 3.86 -10.29 1.89
C ALA A 158 4.74 -11.42 2.43
N ILE A 159 5.20 -12.35 1.58
CA ILE A 159 6.13 -13.42 2.00
C ILE A 159 7.45 -12.83 2.51
N VAL A 160 7.98 -11.81 1.82
CA VAL A 160 9.19 -11.10 2.26
C VAL A 160 8.95 -10.42 3.61
N LEU A 161 7.81 -9.73 3.78
CA LEU A 161 7.46 -9.07 5.04
C LEU A 161 7.29 -10.08 6.18
N ILE A 162 6.62 -11.20 5.95
CA ILE A 162 6.45 -12.27 6.95
C ILE A 162 7.82 -12.80 7.38
N SER A 163 8.72 -13.08 6.45
CA SER A 163 10.08 -13.54 6.77
C SER A 163 10.86 -12.53 7.63
N LYS A 164 10.81 -11.25 7.27
CA LYS A 164 11.43 -10.16 8.04
C LYS A 164 10.81 -10.00 9.43
N LEU A 165 9.48 -10.06 9.53
CA LEU A 165 8.76 -9.94 10.78
C LEU A 165 9.01 -11.14 11.70
N CYS A 166 9.01 -12.35 11.17
CA CYS A 166 9.36 -13.54 11.94
C CYS A 166 10.79 -13.46 12.49
N THR A 167 11.73 -12.92 11.71
CA THR A 167 13.10 -12.64 12.17
C THR A 167 13.10 -11.57 13.28
N SER A 168 12.41 -10.46 13.05
CA SER A 168 12.37 -9.32 13.98
C SER A 168 11.65 -9.63 15.30
N TYR A 169 10.63 -10.48 15.29
CA TYR A 169 9.86 -10.86 16.48
C TYR A 169 10.34 -12.18 17.10
N ASN A 170 11.49 -12.71 16.68
CA ASN A 170 12.10 -13.94 17.18
C ASN A 170 11.16 -15.16 17.14
N PHE A 171 10.54 -15.39 15.98
CA PHE A 171 9.72 -16.57 15.74
C PHE A 171 10.59 -17.80 15.46
N SER A 172 10.10 -18.95 15.89
CA SER A 172 10.66 -20.24 15.50
C SER A 172 10.34 -20.57 14.03
N SER A 173 11.08 -21.53 13.46
CA SER A 173 10.85 -21.96 12.07
C SER A 173 9.45 -22.52 11.84
N SER A 174 8.88 -23.23 12.82
CA SER A 174 7.51 -23.76 12.73
C SER A 174 6.45 -22.66 12.76
N GLU A 175 6.59 -21.64 13.62
CA GLU A 175 5.68 -20.49 13.63
C GLU A 175 5.79 -19.67 12.33
N THR A 176 6.99 -19.58 11.74
CA THR A 176 7.22 -18.92 10.46
C THR A 176 6.51 -19.64 9.32
N GLU A 177 6.59 -20.98 9.30
CA GLU A 177 5.86 -21.81 8.33
C GLU A 177 4.34 -21.67 8.52
N GLN A 178 3.87 -21.66 9.77
CA GLN A 178 2.46 -21.41 10.09
C GLN A 178 1.98 -20.06 9.55
N ALA A 179 2.73 -18.98 9.75
CA ALA A 179 2.40 -17.66 9.23
C ALA A 179 2.31 -17.63 7.69
N ASN A 180 3.29 -18.27 7.02
CA ASN A 180 3.30 -18.39 5.56
C ASN A 180 2.13 -19.21 5.02
N ASN A 181 1.77 -20.31 5.70
CA ASN A 181 0.65 -21.17 5.32
C ASN A 181 -0.69 -20.43 5.49
N LEU A 182 -0.89 -19.75 6.62
CA LEU A 182 -2.07 -18.93 6.86
C LEU A 182 -2.21 -17.84 5.79
N PHE A 183 -1.14 -17.08 5.52
CA PHE A 183 -1.15 -16.05 4.49
C PHE A 183 -1.43 -16.62 3.09
N THR A 184 -0.80 -17.75 2.75
CA THR A 184 -1.02 -18.40 1.45
C THR A 184 -2.46 -18.88 1.30
N GLY A 185 -3.08 -19.32 2.39
CA GLY A 185 -4.51 -19.63 2.46
C GLY A 185 -5.37 -18.41 2.09
N VAL A 186 -5.16 -17.27 2.76
CA VAL A 186 -5.84 -15.99 2.45
C VAL A 186 -5.69 -15.65 0.97
N TRP A 187 -4.44 -15.65 0.48
CA TRP A 187 -4.15 -15.27 -0.89
C TRP A 187 -4.82 -16.19 -1.91
N THR A 188 -4.75 -17.50 -1.69
CA THR A 188 -5.30 -18.50 -2.62
C THR A 188 -6.83 -18.39 -2.70
N ASP A 189 -7.48 -18.20 -1.56
CA ASP A 189 -8.92 -18.01 -1.48
C ASP A 189 -9.36 -16.77 -2.27
N VAL A 190 -8.82 -15.58 -1.94
CA VAL A 190 -9.18 -14.33 -2.63
C VAL A 190 -8.87 -14.39 -4.13
N PHE A 191 -7.71 -14.95 -4.49
CA PHE A 191 -7.31 -15.07 -5.88
C PHE A 191 -8.22 -16.02 -6.69
N SER A 192 -8.66 -17.12 -6.09
CA SER A 192 -9.60 -18.05 -6.75
C SER A 192 -10.96 -17.39 -7.00
N ILE A 193 -11.47 -16.62 -6.03
CA ILE A 193 -12.70 -15.84 -6.17
C ILE A 193 -12.52 -14.80 -7.27
N ALA A 194 -11.41 -14.06 -7.26
CA ALA A 194 -11.10 -13.06 -8.28
C ALA A 194 -11.02 -13.69 -9.67
N LYS A 195 -10.35 -14.84 -9.84
CA LYS A 195 -10.29 -15.52 -11.15
C LYS A 195 -11.67 -15.86 -11.70
N ASN A 196 -12.56 -16.37 -10.85
CA ASN A 196 -13.92 -16.70 -11.25
C ASN A 196 -14.75 -15.43 -11.54
N ALA A 197 -14.59 -14.40 -10.70
CA ALA A 197 -15.37 -13.17 -10.77
C ALA A 197 -14.88 -12.20 -11.85
N CYS A 198 -13.61 -12.21 -12.24
CA CYS A 198 -13.04 -11.27 -13.21
C CYS A 198 -12.98 -11.86 -14.63
N SER A 199 -12.98 -13.18 -14.78
CA SER A 199 -12.90 -13.79 -16.10
C SER A 199 -14.10 -13.40 -16.97
N PRO A 200 -13.87 -13.00 -18.23
CA PRO A 200 -14.95 -12.81 -19.19
C PRO A 200 -15.64 -14.15 -19.44
N ARG A 201 -16.96 -14.13 -19.66
CA ARG A 201 -17.65 -15.34 -20.10
C ARG A 201 -17.04 -15.79 -21.44
N PRO A 202 -16.92 -17.11 -21.69
CA PRO A 202 -16.49 -17.59 -23.00
C PRO A 202 -17.40 -16.94 -24.05
N LYS A 203 -16.80 -16.24 -25.01
CA LYS A 203 -17.55 -15.69 -26.13
C LYS A 203 -18.17 -16.87 -26.87
N ASN A 204 -19.49 -16.89 -26.98
CA ASN A 204 -20.14 -17.82 -27.89
C ASN A 204 -19.61 -17.49 -29.29
N THR A 205 -19.01 -18.47 -29.97
CA THR A 205 -18.43 -18.35 -31.32
C THR A 205 -19.43 -17.83 -32.36
N GLU A 206 -20.72 -17.86 -32.08
CA GLU A 206 -21.79 -17.37 -32.97
C GLU A 206 -22.01 -15.85 -32.92
N ASN A 207 -21.57 -15.15 -31.88
CA ASN A 207 -21.81 -13.72 -31.71
C ASN A 207 -20.48 -12.94 -31.62
N GLU A 208 -19.66 -13.03 -32.66
CA GLU A 208 -18.54 -12.11 -32.85
C GLU A 208 -19.07 -10.69 -33.00
N SER A 209 -18.69 -9.79 -32.09
CA SER A 209 -19.04 -8.38 -32.23
C SER A 209 -18.35 -7.82 -33.48
N PRO A 210 -19.03 -7.06 -34.37
CA PRO A 210 -18.41 -6.45 -35.55
C PRO A 210 -17.20 -5.54 -35.24
N ARG A 211 -17.00 -5.18 -33.97
CA ARG A 211 -15.90 -4.35 -33.47
C ARG A 211 -14.78 -5.13 -32.78
N ASP A 212 -14.87 -6.45 -32.71
CA ASP A 212 -13.76 -7.25 -32.21
C ASP A 212 -12.59 -7.16 -33.21
N PRO A 213 -11.39 -6.70 -32.78
CA PRO A 213 -10.24 -6.62 -33.66
C PRO A 213 -9.87 -8.03 -34.11
N LYS A 214 -10.23 -8.38 -35.34
CA LYS A 214 -9.80 -9.63 -35.96
C LYS A 214 -8.29 -9.57 -36.11
N GLY A 215 -7.60 -10.62 -35.70
CA GLY A 215 -6.19 -10.79 -36.05
C GLY A 215 -6.07 -10.69 -37.56
N ARG A 216 -5.39 -9.65 -38.06
CA ARG A 216 -5.16 -9.48 -39.50
C ARG A 216 -4.09 -10.48 -39.90
N ILE A 217 -4.48 -11.57 -40.53
CA ILE A 217 -3.54 -12.46 -41.19
C ILE A 217 -2.95 -11.66 -42.36
N PRO A 218 -1.62 -11.51 -42.46
CA PRO A 218 -1.02 -10.86 -43.61
C PRO A 218 -1.24 -11.73 -44.86
N GLU A 219 -1.53 -11.08 -46.00
CA GLU A 219 -1.79 -11.73 -47.31
C GLU A 219 -0.68 -12.71 -47.74
N THR A 220 0.51 -12.60 -47.16
CA THR A 220 1.67 -13.44 -47.47
C THR A 220 1.68 -14.81 -46.78
N VAL A 221 0.69 -15.14 -45.94
CA VAL A 221 0.66 -16.41 -45.17
C VAL A 221 -0.29 -17.45 -45.80
N GLU A 222 -1.20 -17.06 -46.69
CA GLU A 222 -2.12 -17.99 -47.35
C GLU A 222 -1.40 -18.95 -48.33
N ASP A 223 -0.26 -18.53 -48.88
CA ASP A 223 0.58 -19.33 -49.78
C ASP A 223 1.68 -20.14 -49.06
N LEU A 224 1.82 -19.98 -47.74
CA LEU A 224 2.81 -20.73 -46.97
C LEU A 224 2.18 -22.03 -46.48
N GLY A 225 2.63 -23.15 -47.07
CA GLY A 225 2.27 -24.49 -46.62
C GLY A 225 2.58 -24.73 -45.13
N PRO A 226 2.00 -25.78 -44.52
CA PRO A 226 2.15 -26.03 -43.09
C PRO A 226 3.63 -26.12 -42.69
N TYR A 227 4.00 -25.40 -41.64
CA TYR A 227 5.35 -25.36 -41.12
C TYR A 227 5.80 -26.76 -40.64
N GLY A 228 6.77 -27.35 -41.33
CA GLY A 228 7.26 -28.72 -41.11
C GLY A 228 8.36 -28.88 -40.05
N GLY A 229 8.70 -27.83 -39.31
CA GLY A 229 9.79 -27.84 -38.32
C GLY A 229 11.18 -27.53 -38.91
N TYR A 230 12.12 -27.13 -38.04
CA TYR A 230 13.53 -27.00 -38.40
C TYR A 230 14.18 -28.40 -38.41
N TYR A 231 14.62 -28.85 -39.59
CA TYR A 231 15.59 -29.94 -39.71
C TYR A 231 17.01 -29.41 -39.50
#